data_AF-A0A661C1Q1-F1
#
_entry.id   AF-A0A661C1Q1-F1
#
_cell.length_a   1.000
_cell.length_b   1.000
_cell.length_c   1.000
_cell.angle_alpha   90.00
_cell.angle_beta   90.00
_cell.angle_gamma   90.00
#
_symmetry.space_group_name_H-M   'P 1'
#
loop_
_entity.id
_entity.type
_entity.pdbx_description
1 polymer ?
#
loop_
_entity_poly.entity_id
_entity_poly.type
_entity_poly.pdbx_seq_one_letter_code
_entity_poly.pdbx_strand_id
1 'polypeptide(L)' 'MADEMKIGAYICKGCGIGDRLDAGQLEMTATRDGKAAVCQQHDFLCSEAGVKIIQDDIDNEGVNHVVIAACS' A
#
# COMPACT_ATOMS: atom_id res chain seq x y z
N MET A 1 14.97 15.22 -16.28
CA MET A 1 13.64 14.58 -16.34
C MET A 1 13.35 14.14 -14.94
N ALA A 2 12.38 14.75 -14.25
CA ALA A 2 11.98 14.24 -12.94
C ALA A 2 11.25 12.92 -13.21
N ASP A 3 11.75 11.83 -12.63
CA ASP A 3 11.07 10.55 -12.68
C ASP A 3 9.63 10.76 -12.17
N GLU A 4 8.63 10.33 -12.94
CA GLU A 4 7.23 10.49 -12.54
C GLU A 4 7.02 9.74 -11.21
N MET A 5 6.50 10.43 -10.18
CA MET A 5 6.29 9.78 -8.88
C MET A 5 5.17 8.74 -8.99
N LYS A 6 5.55 7.47 -8.99
CA LYS A 6 4.64 6.34 -8.98
C LYS A 6 4.48 5.80 -7.57
N ILE A 7 3.45 6.29 -6.89
CA ILE A 7 3.14 5.97 -5.50
C ILE A 7 2.46 4.59 -5.43
N GLY A 8 3.00 3.70 -4.61
CA GLY A 8 2.35 2.46 -4.17
C GLY A 8 1.88 2.59 -2.73
N ALA A 9 0.58 2.45 -2.50
CA ALA A 9 -0.03 2.51 -1.17
C ALA A 9 -0.37 1.11 -0.66
N TYR A 10 0.08 0.78 0.55
CA TYR A 10 -0.06 -0.54 1.14
C TYR A 10 -0.74 -0.43 2.50
N ILE A 11 -1.93 -1.02 2.64
CA ILE A 11 -2.75 -0.93 3.84
C ILE A 11 -2.71 -2.25 4.61
N CYS A 12 -2.22 -2.21 5.84
CA CYS A 12 -2.24 -3.38 6.73
C CYS A 12 -3.57 -3.44 7.46
N LYS A 13 -4.22 -4.62 7.44
CA LYS A 13 -5.45 -4.87 8.21
C LYS A 13 -5.22 -5.64 9.51
N GLY A 14 -4.00 -6.13 9.72
CA GLY A 14 -3.61 -6.90 10.91
C GLY A 14 -3.55 -6.07 12.18
N CYS A 15 -3.18 -6.73 13.28
CA CYS A 15 -2.98 -6.09 14.59
C CYS A 15 -4.22 -5.31 15.10
N GLY A 16 -5.42 -5.68 14.65
CA GLY A 16 -6.68 -5.03 15.02
C GLY A 16 -6.97 -3.72 14.27
N ILE A 17 -6.23 -3.42 13.19
CA ILE A 17 -6.48 -2.25 12.33
C ILE A 17 -7.77 -2.43 11.54
N GLY A 18 -7.94 -3.58 10.87
CA GLY A 18 -9.12 -3.88 10.07
C GLY A 18 -10.42 -3.99 10.89
N ASP A 19 -10.30 -4.21 12.21
CA ASP A 19 -11.46 -4.24 13.12
C ASP A 19 -11.98 -2.83 13.45
N ARG A 20 -11.16 -1.81 13.27
CA ARG A 20 -11.46 -0.41 13.65
C ARG A 20 -11.52 0.55 12.48
N LEU A 21 -10.84 0.23 11.39
CA LEU A 21 -10.72 1.06 10.21
C LEU A 21 -11.19 0.28 8.98
N ASP A 22 -11.96 0.97 8.14
CA ASP A 22 -12.44 0.43 6.87
C ASP A 22 -11.34 0.54 5.81
N ALA A 23 -10.71 -0.59 5.51
CA ALA A 23 -9.61 -0.63 4.55
C ALA A 23 -10.06 -0.26 3.11
N GLY A 24 -11.31 -0.49 2.74
CA GLY A 24 -11.86 -0.06 1.45
C GLY A 24 -11.98 1.46 1.35
N GLN A 25 -12.39 2.12 2.45
CA GLN A 25 -12.36 3.58 2.51
C GLN A 25 -10.94 4.13 2.43
N LEU A 26 -9.98 3.51 3.12
CA LEU A 26 -8.57 3.89 3.05
C LEU A 26 -8.00 3.73 1.63
N GLU A 27 -8.35 2.65 0.93
CA GLU A 27 -7.96 2.44 -0.47
C GLU A 27 -8.56 3.50 -1.40
N MET A 28 -9.84 3.84 -1.22
CA MET A 28 -10.48 4.92 -1.97
C MET A 28 -9.78 6.26 -1.76
N THR A 29 -9.41 6.59 -0.52
CA THR A 29 -8.65 7.82 -0.21
C THR A 29 -7.24 7.78 -0.82
N ALA A 30 -6.54 6.65 -0.73
CA ALA A 30 -5.19 6.51 -1.29
C ALA A 30 -5.17 6.68 -2.82
N THR A 31 -6.14 6.10 -3.52
CA THR A 31 -6.24 6.19 -4.99
C THR A 31 -6.78 7.54 -5.45
N ARG A 32 -7.81 8.10 -4.78
CA ARG A 32 -8.45 9.35 -5.21
C ARG A 32 -7.67 10.61 -4.79
N ASP A 33 -7.33 10.70 -3.52
CA ASP A 33 -6.71 11.90 -2.94
C ASP A 33 -5.18 11.79 -2.96
N GLY A 34 -4.66 10.62 -2.61
CA GLY A 34 -3.22 10.32 -2.63
C GLY A 34 -2.65 10.08 -4.02
N LYS A 35 -3.50 9.90 -5.04
CA LYS A 35 -3.12 9.57 -6.43
C LYS A 35 -2.16 8.38 -6.51
N ALA A 36 -2.32 7.41 -5.61
CA ALA A 36 -1.55 6.18 -5.65
C ALA A 36 -1.83 5.45 -6.96
N ALA A 37 -0.76 5.11 -7.69
CA ALA A 37 -0.86 4.35 -8.93
C ALA A 37 -1.18 2.89 -8.67
N VAL A 38 -0.75 2.37 -7.51
CA VAL A 38 -1.04 1.03 -7.01
C VAL A 38 -1.55 1.17 -5.59
N CYS A 39 -2.62 0.45 -5.24
CA CYS A 39 -3.08 0.34 -3.86
C CYS A 39 -3.38 -1.12 -3.56
N GLN A 40 -2.78 -1.65 -2.50
CA GLN A 40 -2.94 -3.04 -2.07
C GLN A 40 -3.27 -3.11 -0.59
N GLN A 41 -4.05 -4.13 -0.22
CA GLN A 41 -4.39 -4.41 1.17
C GLN A 41 -3.89 -5.80 1.56
N HIS A 42 -3.35 -5.94 2.76
CA HIS A 42 -2.92 -7.25 3.25
C HIS A 42 -3.17 -7.38 4.76
N ASP A 43 -3.49 -8.59 5.21
CA ASP A 43 -3.75 -8.84 6.64
C ASP A 43 -2.47 -8.76 7.46
N PHE A 44 -1.31 -9.06 6.87
CA PHE A 44 -0.01 -8.94 7.55
C PHE A 44 1.06 -8.42 6.57
N LEU A 45 1.18 -7.11 6.43
CA LEU A 45 2.20 -6.52 5.52
C LEU A 45 3.63 -6.83 5.96
N CYS A 46 3.86 -7.06 7.27
CA CYS A 46 5.16 -7.43 7.81
C CYS A 46 5.55 -8.89 7.57
N SER A 47 4.67 -9.72 7.00
CA SER A 47 4.98 -11.10 6.62
C SER A 47 5.78 -11.16 5.31
N GLU A 48 6.45 -12.29 5.04
CA GLU A 48 7.15 -12.50 3.76
C GLU A 48 6.22 -12.31 2.55
N ALA A 49 4.96 -12.75 2.65
CA ALA A 49 3.96 -12.54 1.61
C ALA A 49 3.64 -11.04 1.39
N GLY A 50 3.49 -10.29 2.48
CA GLY A 50 3.25 -8.85 2.43
C GLY A 50 4.42 -8.07 1.82
N VAL A 51 5.64 -8.38 2.24
CA VAL A 51 6.87 -7.79 1.68
C VAL A 51 7.01 -8.14 0.20
N LYS A 52 6.70 -9.39 -0.18
CA LYS A 52 6.78 -9.84 -1.57
C LYS A 52 5.83 -9.05 -2.48
N ILE A 53 4.60 -8.74 -2.04
CA ILE A 53 3.67 -7.93 -2.84
C ILE A 53 4.28 -6.54 -3.14
N ILE A 54 4.88 -5.90 -2.14
CA ILE A 54 5.53 -4.59 -2.33
C ILE A 54 6.69 -4.71 -3.32
N GLN A 55 7.52 -5.76 -3.18
CA GLN A 55 8.63 -6.00 -4.09
C GLN A 55 8.16 -6.28 -5.53
N ASP A 56 7.13 -7.10 -5.70
CA ASP A 56 6.54 -7.42 -7.00
C ASP A 56 6.00 -6.15 -7.68
N ASP A 57 5.38 -5.23 -6.94
CA ASP A 57 4.91 -3.95 -7.48
C ASP A 57 6.07 -2.97 -7.81
N ILE A 58 7.16 -2.99 -7.04
CA ILE A 58 8.37 -2.23 -7.38
C ILE A 58 8.96 -2.75 -8.71
N ASP A 59 9.06 -4.07 -8.85
CA ASP A 59 9.74 -4.70 -9.98
C ASP A 59 8.88 -4.70 -11.26
N ASN A 60 7.57 -4.91 -11.14
CA ASN A 60 6.68 -5.09 -12.29
C ASN A 60 5.82 -3.86 -12.60
N GLU A 61 5.36 -3.15 -11.57
CA GLU A 61 4.56 -1.93 -11.74
C GLU A 61 5.45 -0.68 -11.73
N GLY A 62 6.72 -0.74 -11.33
CA GLY A 62 7.61 0.42 -11.32
C GLY A 62 7.27 1.42 -10.21
N VAL A 63 6.72 0.95 -9.09
CA VAL A 63 6.54 1.78 -7.89
C VAL A 63 7.91 2.29 -7.43
N ASN A 64 8.04 3.61 -7.31
CA ASN A 64 9.27 4.27 -6.85
C ASN A 64 9.07 5.04 -5.52
N HIS A 65 7.82 5.18 -5.06
CA HIS A 65 7.48 5.78 -3.78
C HIS A 65 6.50 4.89 -3.01
N VAL A 66 6.96 4.29 -1.92
CA VAL A 66 6.18 3.34 -1.12
C VAL A 66 5.58 4.05 0.10
N VAL A 67 4.27 3.88 0.29
CA VAL A 67 3.54 4.36 1.47
C VAL A 67 2.92 3.16 2.17
N ILE A 68 3.27 2.96 3.44
CA ILE A 68 2.76 1.85 4.26
C ILE A 68 1.87 2.43 5.35
N ALA A 69 0.57 2.15 5.26
CA ALA A 69 -0.41 2.45 6.29
C ALA A 69 -0.58 1.21 7.20
N ALA A 70 0.29 1.09 8.20
CA ALA A 70 0.34 -0.07 9.10
C ALA A 70 0.60 0.34 10.56
N CYS A 71 1.01 -0.64 11.38
CA CYS A 71 1.44 -0.43 12.76
C CYS A 71 2.78 0.36 12.83
N SER A 72 3.09 0.87 14.03
CA SER A 72 4.38 1.49 14.37
C SER A 72 5.52 0.48 14.48
#